data_AF-A0A8T5KB22-F1
#
_entry.id   AF-A0A8T5KB22-F1
#
_cell.length_a   1.000
_cell.length_b   1.000
_cell.length_c   1.000
_cell.angle_alpha   90.00
_cell.angle_beta   90.00
_cell.angle_gamma   90.00
#
_symmetry.space_group_name_H-M   'P 1'
#
loop_
_entity.id
_entity.type
_entity.pdbx_description
1 polymer ?
#
loop_
_entity_poly.entity_id
_entity_poly.type
_entity_poly.pdbx_seq_one_letter_code
_entity_poly.pdbx_strand_id
1 'polypeptide(L)' 'MKMKVMEHGPFGCLMYKGTVDNIDEIPSNYEKMEVVEDTGVTVYISPIREG' A
#
# COMPACT_ATOMS: atom_id res chain seq x y z
N MET A 1 -5.72 -10.49 -9.51
CA MET A 1 -5.24 -11.10 -8.25
C MET A 1 -5.38 -10.03 -7.20
N LYS A 2 -6.06 -10.28 -6.08
CA LYS A 2 -6.30 -9.22 -5.08
C LYS A 2 -5.03 -8.96 -4.27
N MET A 3 -4.65 -7.70 -4.16
CA MET A 3 -3.45 -7.23 -3.47
C MET A 3 -3.84 -6.51 -2.18
N LYS A 4 -3.17 -6.83 -1.08
CA LYS A 4 -3.43 -6.24 0.24
C LYS A 4 -2.78 -4.87 0.33
N VAL A 5 -3.51 -3.84 0.74
CA VAL A 5 -2.96 -2.49 0.88
C VAL A 5 -2.71 -2.16 2.35
N MET A 6 -1.47 -1.78 2.67
CA MET A 6 -1.01 -1.41 4.00
C MET A 6 -0.43 0.00 3.97
N GLU A 7 -0.87 0.90 4.84
CA GLU A 7 -0.31 2.24 4.97
C GLU A 7 0.66 2.32 6.14
N HIS A 8 1.80 2.97 5.95
CA HIS A 8 2.70 3.34 7.04
C HIS A 8 2.09 4.48 7.84
N GLY A 9 1.60 4.16 9.04
CA GLY A 9 1.07 5.13 9.97
C GLY A 9 2.17 5.88 10.74
N PRO A 10 1.78 6.95 11.45
CA PRO A 10 2.70 7.65 12.33
C PRO A 10 3.24 6.67 13.38
N PHE A 11 4.53 6.78 13.71
CA PHE A 11 5.23 5.91 14.67
C PHE A 11 5.52 4.47 14.21
N GLY A 12 5.48 4.21 12.90
CA GLY A 12 5.88 2.91 12.34
C GLY A 12 4.83 1.80 12.48
N CYS A 13 3.58 2.16 12.78
CA CYS A 13 2.48 1.20 12.72
C CYS A 13 2.08 0.93 11.26
N LEU A 14 1.59 -0.28 10.98
CA LEU A 14 1.05 -0.66 9.68
C LEU A 14 -0.48 -0.70 9.76
N MET A 15 -1.14 0.09 8.93
CA MET A 15 -2.60 0.20 8.91
C MET A 15 -3.16 -0.49 7.68
N TYR A 16 -4.06 -1.45 7.86
CA TYR A 16 -4.76 -2.08 6.74
C TYR A 16 -5.74 -1.09 6.10
N LYS A 17 -5.63 -0.88 4.79
CA LYS A 17 -6.49 0.05 4.02
C LYS A 17 -7.47 -0.66 3.09
N GLY A 18 -7.29 -1.95 2.84
CA GLY A 18 -8.20 -2.74 2.00
C GLY A 18 -7.46 -3.67 1.05
N THR A 19 -8.15 -4.07 -0.01
CA THR A 19 -7.58 -4.84 -1.12
C THR A 19 -7.92 -4.19 -2.45
N VAL A 20 -6.99 -4.21 -3.39
CA VAL A 20 -7.16 -3.71 -4.77
C VAL A 20 -6.93 -4.84 -5.77
N ASP A 21 -7.52 -4.73 -6.97
CA ASP A 21 -7.27 -5.68 -8.06
C ASP A 21 -6.08 -5.23 -8.93
N ASN A 22 -5.77 -3.92 -8.94
CA ASN A 22 -4.62 -3.32 -9.62
C ASN A 22 -3.99 -2.19 -8.77
N ILE A 23 -2.66 -2.04 -8.81
CA ILE A 23 -1.89 -0.98 -8.16
C ILE A 23 -2.26 0.42 -8.67
N ASP A 24 -2.76 0.52 -9.89
CA ASP A 24 -3.25 1.76 -10.50
C ASP A 24 -4.53 2.30 -9.81
N GLU A 25 -5.26 1.45 -9.08
CA GLU A 25 -6.42 1.88 -8.27
C GLU A 25 -5.99 2.67 -7.02
N ILE A 26 -4.72 2.53 -6.59
CA ILE A 26 -4.18 3.30 -5.48
C ILE A 26 -3.95 4.74 -5.94
N PRO A 27 -4.49 5.76 -5.24
CA PRO A 27 -4.32 7.16 -5.61
C PRO A 27 -2.85 7.56 -5.81
N SER A 28 -2.60 8.45 -6.77
CA SER A 28 -1.24 8.90 -7.15
C SER A 28 -0.55 9.76 -6.09
N ASN A 29 -1.28 10.25 -5.09
CA ASN A 29 -0.72 11.00 -3.97
C ASN A 29 -0.08 10.07 -2.89
N TYR A 30 0.16 8.80 -3.22
CA TYR A 30 0.88 7.85 -2.39
C TYR A 30 2.11 7.31 -3.12
N GLU A 31 3.23 7.21 -2.41
CA GLU A 31 4.32 6.31 -2.77
C GLU A 31 3.86 4.87 -2.55
N LYS A 32 4.24 3.97 -3.45
CA LYS A 32 3.78 2.57 -3.47
C LYS A 32 5.00 1.64 -3.50
N MET A 33 5.00 0.60 -2.69
CA MET A 33 6.01 -0.45 -2.68
C MET A 33 5.34 -1.82 -2.69
N GLU A 34 5.56 -2.58 -3.76
CA GLU A 34 5.02 -3.93 -3.88
C GLU A 34 5.96 -4.95 -3.24
N VAL A 35 5.39 -5.84 -2.44
CA VAL A 35 6.08 -6.98 -1.84
C VAL A 35 5.31 -8.24 -2.21
N VAL A 36 5.99 -9.12 -2.96
CA VAL A 36 5.45 -10.41 -3.38
C VAL A 36 5.91 -11.46 -2.37
N GLU A 37 4.96 -12.09 -1.70
CA GLU A 37 5.17 -13.18 -0.75
C GLU A 37 4.54 -14.47 -1.29
N ASP A 38 4.93 -15.63 -0.76
CA ASP A 38 4.34 -16.92 -1.16
C ASP A 38 2.81 -16.96 -0.97
N THR A 39 2.28 -16.15 -0.05
CA THR A 39 0.85 -16.06 0.26
C THR A 39 0.08 -15.03 -0.56
N GLY A 40 0.76 -14.20 -1.37
CA GLY A 40 0.13 -13.17 -2.19
C GLY A 40 0.94 -11.88 -2.29
N VAL A 41 0.30 -10.81 -2.79
CA VAL A 41 0.95 -9.51 -2.98
C VAL A 41 0.44 -8.52 -1.94
N THR A 42 1.36 -7.87 -1.24
CA THR A 42 1.08 -6.76 -0.34
C THR A 42 1.69 -5.48 -0.90
N VAL A 43 0.89 -4.42 -1.01
CA VAL A 43 1.32 -3.09 -1.42
C VAL A 43 1.37 -2.19 -0.20
N TYR A 44 2.56 -1.71 0.11
CA TYR A 44 2.78 -0.70 1.14
C TYR A 44 2.63 0.69 0.53
N ILE A 45 1.87 1.56 1.18
CA ILE A 45 1.62 2.92 0.73
C ILE A 45 2.05 3.94 1.79
N SER A 46 2.58 5.07 1.32
CA SER A 46 2.90 6.23 2.16
C SER A 46 2.41 7.50 1.49
N PRO A 47 1.66 8.38 2.18
CA PRO A 47 1.19 9.62 1.56
C PRO A 47 2.38 10.51 1.20
N ILE A 48 2.41 11.00 -0.04
CA ILE A 48 3.41 11.97 -0.49
C ILE A 48 3.11 13.27 0.25
N ARG A 49 3.99 13.66 1.17
CA ARG A 49 3.94 14.99 1.78
C ARG A 49 4.57 15.95 0.76
N GLU A 50 3.74 16.74 0.08
CA GLU A 50 4.23 17.97 -0.56
C GLU A 50 4.77 18.86 0.58
N GLY A 51 6.10 18.95 0.66
CA GLY A 51 6.81 19.80 1.62
C GLY A 51 6.73 21.27 1.25
#